data_AF-A0AAV5TMI6-F1
#
_entry.id   AF-A0AAV5TMI6-F1
#
_cell.length_a   1.000
_cell.length_b   1.000
_cell.length_c   1.000
_cell.angle_alpha   90.00
_cell.angle_beta   90.00
_cell.angle_gamma   90.00
#
_symmetry.space_group_name_H-M   'P 1'
#
loop_
_entity.id
_entity.type
_entity.pdbx_description
1 polymer ?
#
loop_
_entity_poly.entity_id
_entity_poly.type
_entity_poly.pdbx_seq_one_letter_code
_entity_poly.pdbx_strand_id
1 'polypeptide(L)'
;MGEPTGYLVVFLSFLHLVHSASEECSSVPFDSLVQTVTYNCRPNGYSYPVGCTGVIHCINNHYFEKYNQGLYITCKANRWMVDGNFDLPRCKRGCKALDDNVEMKNATYIGAGKTSSCLQ
;
A
#
# COMPACT_ATOMS: atom_id res chain seq x y z
N MET A 1 49.39 30.41 -9.89
CA MET A 1 47.92 30.50 -9.91
C MET A 1 47.42 29.57 -11.00
N GLY A 2 46.37 28.78 -10.73
CA GLY A 2 45.75 27.80 -11.63
C GLY A 2 46.37 26.40 -11.48
N GLU A 3 45.68 25.34 -11.05
CA GLU A 3 44.25 25.04 -10.94
C GLU A 3 44.00 24.05 -9.79
N PRO A 4 42.93 24.22 -9.00
CA PRO A 4 42.24 23.09 -8.37
C PRO A 4 40.75 23.13 -8.72
N THR A 5 40.41 23.30 -10.00
CA THR A 5 39.01 23.52 -10.43
C THR A 5 38.34 22.26 -10.98
N GLY A 6 39.10 21.23 -11.39
CA GLY A 6 38.52 20.01 -11.97
C GLY A 6 37.80 19.09 -10.98
N TYR A 7 38.35 18.93 -9.77
CA TYR A 7 37.80 17.98 -8.78
C TYR A 7 36.48 18.44 -8.13
N LEU A 8 36.27 19.76 -8.00
CA LEU A 8 35.10 20.32 -7.33
C LEU A 8 33.81 20.14 -8.17
N VAL A 9 33.93 20.26 -9.50
CA VAL A 9 32.79 20.15 -10.43
C VAL A 9 32.29 18.70 -10.52
N VAL A 10 33.21 17.74 -10.46
CA VAL A 10 32.86 16.31 -10.45
C VAL A 10 32.11 15.95 -9.16
N PHE A 11 32.58 16.42 -7.99
CA PHE A 11 31.90 16.19 -6.71
C PHE A 11 30.49 16.77 -6.65
N LEU A 12 30.27 17.99 -7.20
CA LEU A 12 28.93 18.61 -7.26
C LEU A 12 27.98 17.86 -8.20
N SER A 13 28.49 17.34 -9.31
CA SER A 13 27.71 16.53 -10.26
C SER A 13 27.26 15.20 -9.65
N PHE A 14 28.13 14.55 -8.86
CA PHE A 14 27.76 13.35 -8.10
C PHE A 14 26.84 13.67 -6.92
N LEU A 15 27.00 14.81 -6.23
CA LEU A 15 26.11 15.23 -5.15
C LEU A 15 24.67 15.46 -5.64
N HIS A 16 24.48 16.07 -6.81
CA HIS A 16 23.15 16.23 -7.40
C HIS A 16 22.55 14.92 -7.93
N LEU A 17 23.38 13.97 -8.36
CA LEU A 17 22.91 12.62 -8.70
C LEU A 17 22.43 11.84 -7.46
N VAL A 18 23.10 12.01 -6.31
CA VAL A 18 22.73 11.31 -5.06
C VAL A 18 21.56 11.99 -4.34
N HIS A 19 21.33 13.29 -4.56
CA HIS A 19 20.17 14.01 -4.00
C HIS A 19 18.86 13.77 -4.77
N SER A 20 18.94 13.15 -5.94
CA SER A 20 17.76 12.59 -6.63
C SER A 20 17.50 11.17 -6.12
N ALA A 21 17.54 10.96 -4.81
CA ALA A 21 16.84 9.82 -4.22
C ALA A 21 15.38 10.04 -4.58
N SER A 22 14.91 9.34 -5.62
CA SER A 22 13.59 9.54 -6.22
C SER A 22 12.56 9.73 -5.12
N GLU A 23 11.95 10.91 -5.01
CA GLU A 23 10.93 11.10 -3.98
C GLU A 23 9.70 10.20 -4.26
N GLU A 24 9.65 9.63 -5.46
CA GLU A 24 8.71 8.61 -5.92
C GLU A 24 8.82 7.31 -5.13
N CYS A 25 7.69 6.66 -4.88
CA CYS A 25 7.61 5.35 -4.26
C CYS A 25 7.53 4.26 -5.31
N SER A 26 8.23 3.14 -5.11
CA SER A 26 8.01 1.92 -5.89
C SER A 26 6.63 1.32 -5.62
N SER A 27 6.15 0.45 -6.51
CA SER A 27 4.96 -0.39 -6.26
C SER A 27 5.04 -1.09 -4.90
N VAL A 28 3.92 -1.14 -4.17
CA VAL A 28 3.85 -1.88 -2.91
C VAL A 28 4.14 -3.36 -3.18
N PRO A 29 5.04 -4.02 -2.44
CA PRO A 29 5.18 -5.47 -2.53
C PRO A 29 3.95 -6.13 -1.90
N PHE A 30 3.17 -6.86 -2.70
CA PHE A 30 1.97 -7.56 -2.23
C PHE A 30 1.88 -8.98 -2.76
N ASP A 31 1.17 -9.84 -2.02
CA ASP A 31 0.80 -11.19 -2.44
C ASP A 31 -0.59 -11.14 -3.11
N SER A 32 -0.65 -11.45 -4.40
CA SER A 32 -1.90 -11.45 -5.18
C SER A 32 -2.96 -12.44 -4.71
N LEU A 33 -2.61 -13.41 -3.84
CA LEU A 33 -3.56 -14.33 -3.21
C LEU A 33 -4.16 -13.75 -1.92
N VAL A 34 -3.59 -12.66 -1.39
CA VAL A 34 -3.97 -12.08 -0.10
C VAL A 34 -4.44 -10.65 -0.24
N GLN A 35 -3.93 -9.91 -1.22
CA GLN A 35 -4.12 -8.47 -1.37
C GLN A 35 -4.38 -8.07 -2.83
N THR A 36 -5.18 -7.03 -2.99
CA THR A 36 -5.27 -6.24 -4.21
C THR A 36 -4.98 -4.78 -3.88
N VAL A 37 -4.34 -4.06 -4.80
CA VAL A 37 -3.94 -2.65 -4.61
C VAL A 37 -4.47 -1.82 -5.75
N THR A 38 -5.16 -0.73 -5.41
CA THR A 38 -5.63 0.28 -6.37
C THR A 38 -4.90 1.58 -6.11
N TYR A 39 -4.30 2.17 -7.14
CA TYR A 39 -3.59 3.44 -7.05
C TYR A 39 -4.41 4.56 -7.69
N ASN A 40 -4.44 5.73 -7.07
CA ASN A 40 -5.22 6.90 -7.50
C ASN A 40 -4.38 7.92 -8.27
N CYS A 41 -3.25 7.48 -8.83
CA CYS A 41 -2.39 8.33 -9.64
C CYS A 41 -1.89 7.55 -10.86
N ARG A 42 -1.41 8.28 -11.86
CA ARG A 42 -0.80 7.68 -13.05
C ARG A 42 0.62 7.23 -12.69
N PRO A 43 0.95 5.93 -12.75
CA PRO A 43 2.31 5.48 -12.50
C PRO A 43 3.24 5.92 -13.63
N ASN A 44 4.49 6.18 -13.28
CA ASN A 44 5.59 6.33 -14.23
C ASN A 44 6.38 5.00 -14.26
N GLY A 45 5.90 4.05 -15.08
CA GLY A 45 6.40 2.68 -15.04
C GLY A 45 5.96 1.96 -13.76
N TYR A 46 6.91 1.63 -12.88
CA TYR A 46 6.66 0.99 -11.58
C TYR A 46 6.77 1.94 -10.38
N SER A 47 6.95 3.23 -10.65
CA SER A 47 7.12 4.29 -9.65
C SER A 47 5.90 5.20 -9.59
N TYR A 48 5.61 5.69 -8.38
CA TYR A 48 4.46 6.54 -8.06
C TYR A 48 4.96 7.86 -7.46
N PRO A 49 4.46 9.02 -7.93
CA PRO A 49 4.93 10.31 -7.44
C PRO A 49 4.57 10.54 -5.96
N VAL A 50 5.31 11.44 -5.29
CA VAL A 50 4.97 11.90 -3.93
C VAL A 50 3.54 12.44 -3.89
N GLY A 51 2.82 12.11 -2.83
CA GLY A 51 1.42 12.48 -2.66
C GLY A 51 0.45 11.57 -3.42
N CYS A 52 0.94 10.62 -4.22
CA CYS A 52 0.09 9.57 -4.75
C CYS A 52 -0.56 8.79 -3.61
N THR A 53 -1.85 8.51 -3.74
CA THR A 53 -2.61 7.71 -2.79
C THR A 53 -3.00 6.38 -3.40
N GLY A 54 -3.24 5.39 -2.56
CA GLY A 54 -3.75 4.09 -2.95
C GLY A 54 -4.57 3.44 -1.85
N VAL A 55 -5.28 2.38 -2.21
CA VAL A 55 -6.05 1.56 -1.27
C VAL A 55 -5.64 0.11 -1.45
N ILE A 56 -5.22 -0.51 -0.35
CA ILE A 56 -4.95 -1.94 -0.29
C ILE A 56 -6.19 -2.61 0.28
N HIS A 57 -6.71 -3.63 -0.40
CA HIS A 57 -7.77 -4.49 0.12
C HIS A 57 -7.24 -5.90 0.36
N CYS A 58 -7.62 -6.50 1.48
CA CYS A 58 -7.42 -7.92 1.72
C CYS A 58 -8.49 -8.73 1.00
N ILE A 59 -8.11 -9.87 0.42
CA ILE A 59 -9.00 -10.80 -0.29
C ILE A 59 -8.86 -12.22 0.27
N ASN A 60 -9.66 -13.16 -0.23
CA ASN A 60 -9.57 -14.59 0.12
C ASN A 60 -9.60 -14.88 1.64
N ASN A 61 -10.62 -14.38 2.34
CA ASN A 61 -10.78 -14.53 3.79
C ASN A 61 -9.58 -13.97 4.59
N HIS A 62 -9.10 -12.80 4.19
CA HIS A 62 -8.17 -12.00 4.96
C HIS A 62 -8.76 -10.60 5.21
N TYR A 63 -8.32 -9.95 6.28
CA TYR A 63 -8.80 -8.62 6.65
C TYR A 63 -7.73 -7.82 7.40
N PHE A 64 -7.93 -6.50 7.46
CA PHE A 64 -7.22 -5.62 8.37
C PHE A 64 -8.05 -5.41 9.64
N GLU A 65 -7.45 -5.53 10.82
CA GLU A 65 -8.18 -5.38 12.09
C GLU A 65 -8.77 -3.98 12.31
N LYS A 66 -8.08 -2.94 11.84
CA LYS A 66 -8.46 -1.53 12.05
C LYS A 66 -8.95 -0.81 10.78
N TYR A 67 -8.90 -1.47 9.62
CA TYR A 67 -9.12 -0.83 8.31
C TYR A 67 -10.24 -1.53 7.54
N ASN A 68 -11.46 -1.24 7.98
CA ASN A 68 -12.68 -1.92 7.55
C ASN A 68 -13.03 -1.76 6.06
N GLN A 69 -12.56 -0.69 5.43
CA GLN A 69 -12.81 -0.34 4.04
C GLN A 69 -11.56 -0.49 3.16
N GLY A 70 -10.51 -1.13 3.67
CA GLY A 70 -9.20 -1.15 3.05
C GLY A 70 -8.22 -0.17 3.70
N LEU A 71 -6.94 -0.42 3.49
CA LEU A 71 -5.84 0.36 4.03
C LEU A 71 -5.48 1.47 3.04
N TYR A 72 -5.76 2.71 3.43
CA TYR A 72 -5.42 3.90 2.66
C TYR A 72 -3.95 4.25 2.87
N ILE A 73 -3.19 4.31 1.78
CA ILE A 73 -1.76 4.61 1.80
C ILE A 73 -1.45 5.86 0.99
N THR A 74 -0.41 6.57 1.39
CA THR A 74 0.12 7.74 0.69
C THR A 74 1.62 7.57 0.46
N CYS A 75 2.10 7.90 -0.73
CA CYS A 75 3.52 7.94 -1.04
C CYS A 75 4.15 9.22 -0.46
N LYS A 76 5.15 9.07 0.40
CA LYS A 76 5.91 10.19 0.98
C LYS A 76 7.36 9.78 1.19
N ALA A 77 8.30 10.62 0.74
CA ALA A 77 9.74 10.39 0.91
C ALA A 77 10.17 8.96 0.47
N ASN A 78 9.79 8.56 -0.75
CA ASN A 78 10.11 7.24 -1.32
C ASN A 78 9.53 6.02 -0.57
N ARG A 79 8.54 6.23 0.32
CA ARG A 79 7.90 5.13 1.05
C ARG A 79 6.39 5.32 1.15
N TRP A 80 5.68 4.21 1.15
CA TRP A 80 4.25 4.20 1.44
C TRP A 80 4.02 4.32 2.94
N MET A 81 3.04 5.13 3.31
CA MET A 81 2.65 5.34 4.69
C MET A 81 1.14 5.32 4.86
N VAL A 82 0.69 4.94 6.05
CA VAL A 82 -0.68 5.05 6.53
C VAL A 82 -0.67 5.84 7.84
N ASP A 83 -1.57 6.82 8.00
CA ASP A 83 -1.76 7.56 9.25
C ASP A 83 -0.47 8.10 9.90
N GLY A 84 0.50 8.54 9.10
CA GLY A 84 1.79 9.03 9.59
C GLY A 84 2.88 7.97 9.77
N ASN A 85 2.57 6.69 9.61
CA ASN A 85 3.48 5.57 9.85
C ASN A 85 3.87 4.85 8.55
N PHE A 86 5.15 4.50 8.41
CA PHE A 86 5.69 3.77 7.26
C PHE A 86 5.63 2.24 7.41
N ASP A 87 5.31 1.74 8.60
CA ASP A 87 5.08 0.32 8.83
C ASP A 87 3.63 -0.04 8.48
N LEU A 88 3.43 -0.54 7.27
CA LEU A 88 2.11 -0.90 6.77
C LEU A 88 1.60 -2.16 7.48
N PRO A 89 0.38 -2.13 8.05
CA PRO A 89 -0.21 -3.31 8.65
C PRO A 89 -0.41 -4.40 7.59
N ARG A 90 -0.34 -5.66 8.02
CA ARG A 90 -0.53 -6.83 7.16
C ARG A 90 -1.95 -7.37 7.27
N CYS A 91 -2.43 -7.95 6.19
CA CYS A 91 -3.67 -8.72 6.19
C CYS A 91 -3.52 -9.93 7.11
N LYS A 92 -4.51 -10.14 7.99
CA LYS A 92 -4.61 -11.33 8.84
C LYS A 92 -5.61 -12.29 8.24
N ARG A 93 -5.32 -13.59 8.34
CA ARG A 93 -6.24 -14.64 7.90
C ARG A 93 -7.43 -14.70 8.84
N GLY A 94 -8.63 -14.74 8.29
CA GLY A 94 -9.88 -14.90 9.03
C GLY A 94 -11.07 -14.22 8.37
N CYS A 95 -12.25 -14.49 8.89
CA CYS A 95 -13.46 -13.78 8.53
C CYS A 95 -13.54 -12.51 9.38
N LYS A 96 -13.83 -11.36 8.75
CA LYS A 96 -14.19 -10.16 9.50
C LYS A 96 -15.45 -10.49 10.29
N ALA A 97 -15.40 -10.43 11.61
CA ALA A 97 -16.61 -10.50 12.42
C ALA A 97 -17.53 -9.37 11.95
N LEU A 98 -18.76 -9.70 11.54
CA LEU A 98 -19.77 -8.69 11.27
C LEU A 98 -19.99 -7.92 12.58
N ASP A 99 -20.05 -6.59 12.49
CA ASP A 99 -20.32 -5.75 13.66
C ASP A 99 -21.63 -6.20 14.29
N ASP A 100 -21.66 -6.30 15.63
CA ASP A 100 -22.84 -6.76 16.38
C ASP A 100 -24.09 -5.90 16.12
N ASN A 101 -23.94 -4.70 15.54
CA ASN A 101 -25.01 -3.80 15.14
C ASN A 101 -25.54 -4.00 13.71
N VAL A 102 -25.01 -4.94 12.92
CA VAL A 102 -25.57 -5.24 11.60
C VAL A 102 -26.76 -6.19 11.79
N GLU A 103 -27.93 -5.81 11.27
CA GLU A 103 -29.25 -6.48 11.32
C GLU A 103 -29.30 -7.94 10.77
N MET A 104 -28.17 -8.65 10.69
CA MET A 104 -28.03 -9.99 10.11
C MET A 104 -27.91 -11.13 11.14
N LYS A 105 -28.25 -10.91 12.42
CA LYS A 105 -28.35 -12.02 13.40
C LYS A 105 -29.45 -13.04 13.06
N ASN A 106 -30.39 -12.71 12.15
CA ASN A 106 -31.55 -13.55 11.82
C ASN A 106 -31.76 -13.82 10.32
N ALA A 107 -30.79 -13.50 9.45
CA ALA A 107 -30.95 -13.72 8.01
C ALA A 107 -30.67 -15.19 7.66
N THR A 108 -31.72 -15.99 7.42
CA THR A 108 -31.58 -17.35 6.85
C THR A 108 -31.24 -17.23 5.36
N TYR A 109 -29.99 -17.48 4.99
CA TYR A 109 -29.55 -17.39 3.59
C TYR A 109 -29.85 -18.70 2.84
N ILE A 110 -30.68 -18.64 1.80
CA ILE A 110 -30.88 -19.76 0.85
C ILE A 110 -29.93 -19.54 -0.33
N GLY A 111 -28.80 -20.24 -0.35
CA GLY A 111 -27.82 -20.17 -1.44
C GLY A 111 -27.27 -21.56 -1.77
N ALA A 112 -27.70 -22.11 -2.91
CA ALA A 112 -27.19 -23.36 -3.44
C ALA A 112 -25.74 -23.21 -3.97
N GLY A 113 -24.84 -24.11 -3.57
CA GLY A 113 -23.61 -24.42 -4.34
C GLY A 113 -22.27 -24.12 -3.68
N LYS A 114 -21.63 -25.18 -3.16
CA LYS A 114 -20.18 -25.45 -3.01
C LYS A 114 -19.22 -24.25 -2.93
N THR A 115 -18.86 -23.84 -1.73
CA THR A 115 -17.57 -24.15 -1.06
C THR A 115 -17.52 -23.35 0.24
N SER A 116 -17.11 -24.00 1.31
CA SER A 116 -16.97 -23.44 2.65
C SER A 116 -16.10 -22.18 2.66
N SER A 117 -16.71 -21.00 2.82
CA SER A 117 -16.04 -19.76 3.19
C SER A 117 -16.96 -18.95 4.08
N CYS A 118 -16.52 -18.78 5.33
CA CYS A 118 -17.23 -18.11 6.42
C CYS A 118 -18.67 -18.65 6.64
N LEU A 119 -18.74 -19.85 7.21
CA LEU A 119 -19.95 -20.38 7.84
C LEU A 119 -20.24 -19.56 9.10
N GLN A 120 -21.31 -18.76 9.07
CA GLN A 120 -22.12 -18.45 10.26
C GLN A 120 -22.94 -19.68 10.63
#